data_AF-A0A926GIU4-F1
#
_entry.id   AF-A0A926GIU4-F1
#
_cell.length_a   1.000
_cell.length_b   1.000
_cell.length_c   1.000
_cell.angle_alpha   90.00
_cell.angle_beta   90.00
_cell.angle_gamma   90.00
#
_symmetry.space_group_name_H-M   'P 1'
#
loop_
_entity.id
_entity.type
_entity.pdbx_description
1 polymer ?
#
loop_
_entity_poly.entity_id
_entity_poly.type
_entity_poly.pdbx_seq_one_letter_code
_entity_poly.pdbx_strand_id
1 'polypeptide(L)'
;MAQASRPNTAGGLFATDGKPHPLQDTLLAVTLVLGITSFVVALVDDDLHLLSSWAGLVGIFTGAYGQWISETTRERFGLILGLGAAGIGFFLGMAHGGLFG
;
A
#
# COMPACT_ATOMS: atom_id res chain seq x y z
N MET A 1 29.38 -19.09 -27.52
CA MET A 1 29.39 -17.94 -26.60
C MET A 1 28.46 -18.27 -25.45
N ALA A 2 28.97 -18.72 -24.31
CA ALA A 2 28.17 -18.99 -23.12
C ALA A 2 28.31 -17.80 -22.16
N GLN A 3 27.38 -16.85 -22.23
CA GLN A 3 27.24 -15.87 -21.16
C GLN A 3 26.50 -16.54 -20.01
N ALA A 4 27.21 -16.76 -18.90
CA ALA A 4 26.59 -17.16 -17.64
C ALA A 4 25.64 -16.03 -17.20
N SER A 5 24.35 -16.34 -17.12
CA SER A 5 23.35 -15.49 -16.48
C SER A 5 23.70 -15.35 -15.00
N ARG A 6 24.38 -14.26 -14.62
CA ARG A 6 24.50 -13.89 -13.22
C ARG A 6 23.09 -13.56 -12.72
N PRO A 7 22.60 -14.16 -11.62
CA PRO A 7 21.32 -13.77 -11.04
C PRO A 7 21.40 -12.27 -10.73
N ASN A 8 20.53 -11.48 -11.35
CA ASN A 8 20.52 -10.02 -11.17
C ASN A 8 19.89 -9.69 -9.81
N THR A 9 20.68 -9.83 -8.73
CA THR A 9 20.25 -9.49 -7.36
C THR A 9 19.95 -7.99 -7.19
N ALA A 10 20.36 -7.17 -8.16
CA ALA A 10 20.08 -5.73 -8.20
C ALA A 10 18.66 -5.37 -8.67
N GLY A 11 17.83 -6.35 -9.08
CA GLY A 11 16.49 -6.12 -9.66
C GLY A 11 15.32 -6.78 -8.93
N GLY A 12 15.49 -7.18 -7.66
CA GLY A 12 14.43 -7.85 -6.89
C GLY A 12 13.32 -6.91 -6.39
N LEU A 13 12.15 -7.48 -6.01
CA LEU A 13 11.00 -6.74 -5.46
C LEU A 13 11.34 -5.92 -4.21
N PHE A 14 12.35 -6.35 -3.46
CA PHE A 14 12.84 -5.67 -2.25
C PHE A 14 14.20 -4.98 -2.46
N ALA A 15 14.56 -4.67 -3.72
CA ALA A 15 15.79 -3.95 -4.00
C ALA A 15 15.78 -2.55 -3.37
N THR A 16 16.91 -2.19 -2.75
CA THR A 16 17.17 -0.89 -2.12
C THR A 16 18.47 -0.30 -2.69
N ASP A 17 18.66 1.00 -2.56
CA ASP A 17 19.85 1.72 -3.03
C ASP A 17 20.89 2.02 -1.92
N GLY A 18 20.62 1.55 -0.69
CA GLY A 18 21.48 1.74 0.48
C GLY A 18 21.44 3.15 1.10
N LYS A 19 20.56 4.03 0.64
CA LYS A 19 20.38 5.38 1.20
C LYS A 19 19.16 5.44 2.13
N PRO A 20 19.15 6.35 3.12
CA PRO A 20 17.97 6.56 3.95
C PRO A 20 16.88 7.31 3.17
N HIS A 21 15.66 6.76 3.14
CA HIS A 21 14.47 7.33 2.50
C HIS A 21 13.33 7.54 3.51
N PRO A 22 13.53 8.39 4.55
CA PRO A 22 12.65 8.44 5.71
C PRO A 22 11.20 8.79 5.36
N LEU A 23 10.99 9.67 4.37
CA LEU A 23 9.65 10.05 3.94
C LEU A 23 8.95 8.91 3.19
N GLN A 24 9.63 8.29 2.23
CA GLN A 24 9.10 7.19 1.42
C GLN A 24 8.81 5.96 2.29
N ASP A 25 9.72 5.63 3.22
CA ASP A 25 9.54 4.55 4.18
C ASP A 25 8.36 4.82 5.13
N THR A 26 8.19 6.07 5.58
CA THR A 26 7.04 6.46 6.41
C THR A 26 5.73 6.35 5.62
N LEU A 27 5.68 6.83 4.37
CA LEU A 27 4.49 6.72 3.54
C LEU A 27 4.15 5.26 3.22
N LEU A 28 5.16 4.40 3.00
CA LEU A 28 4.97 2.96 2.86
C LEU A 28 4.33 2.38 4.11
N ALA A 29 4.88 2.67 5.30
CA ALA A 29 4.38 2.13 6.55
C ALA A 29 2.94 2.60 6.83
N VAL A 30 2.68 3.90 6.67
CA VAL A 30 1.34 4.48 6.83
C VAL A 30 0.33 3.84 5.87
N THR A 31 0.70 3.71 4.60
CA THR A 31 -0.19 3.12 3.58
C THR A 31 -0.47 1.65 3.87
N LEU A 32 0.53 0.88 4.30
CA LEU A 32 0.32 -0.52 4.70
C LEU A 32 -0.60 -0.64 5.91
N VAL A 33 -0.39 0.17 6.95
CA VAL A 33 -1.24 0.15 8.15
C VAL A 33 -2.68 0.52 7.77
N LEU A 34 -2.88 1.63 7.07
CA LEU A 34 -4.22 2.07 6.65
C LEU A 34 -4.89 1.05 5.73
N GLY A 35 -4.15 0.50 4.77
CA GLY A 35 -4.67 -0.51 3.84
C GLY A 35 -5.08 -1.80 4.54
N ILE A 36 -4.24 -2.32 5.45
CA ILE A 36 -4.56 -3.51 6.24
C ILE A 36 -5.75 -3.24 7.15
N THR A 37 -5.78 -2.09 7.84
CA THR A 37 -6.92 -1.71 8.70
C THR A 37 -8.21 -1.65 7.89
N SER A 38 -8.22 -0.95 6.76
CA SER A 38 -9.38 -0.85 5.88
C SER A 38 -9.83 -2.23 5.39
N PHE A 39 -8.91 -3.04 4.89
CA PHE A 39 -9.19 -4.39 4.41
C PHE A 39 -9.76 -5.31 5.48
N VAL A 40 -9.12 -5.39 6.65
CA VAL A 40 -9.55 -6.30 7.73
C VAL A 40 -10.90 -5.86 8.30
N VAL A 41 -11.09 -4.56 8.53
CA VAL A 41 -12.36 -4.04 9.06
C VAL A 41 -13.52 -4.35 8.12
N ALA A 42 -13.34 -4.12 6.82
CA ALA A 42 -14.35 -4.43 5.80
C ALA A 42 -14.74 -5.92 5.72
N LEU A 43 -13.92 -6.84 6.24
CA LEU A 43 -14.20 -8.28 6.23
C LEU A 43 -14.84 -8.78 7.52
N VAL A 44 -14.67 -8.04 8.62
CA VAL A 44 -15.12 -8.49 9.95
C VAL A 44 -16.51 -7.96 10.27
N ASP A 45 -16.83 -6.72 9.89
CA ASP A 45 -18.07 -6.08 10.31
C ASP A 45 -18.54 -5.01 9.30
N ASP A 46 -19.80 -5.12 8.88
CA ASP A 46 -20.45 -4.20 7.95
C ASP A 46 -20.79 -2.86 8.62
N ASP A 47 -21.02 -2.84 9.94
CA ASP A 47 -21.33 -1.62 10.70
C ASP A 47 -20.11 -0.70 10.85
N LEU A 48 -18.89 -1.20 10.61
CA LEU A 48 -17.65 -0.41 10.62
C LEU A 48 -17.30 0.18 9.24
N HIS A 49 -18.27 0.27 8.33
CA HIS A 49 -18.09 0.82 6.98
C HIS A 49 -17.47 2.21 6.98
N LEU A 50 -17.76 3.06 7.97
CA LEU A 50 -17.22 4.41 8.08
C LEU A 50 -15.69 4.37 8.28
N LEU A 51 -15.22 3.53 9.20
CA LEU A 51 -13.79 3.36 9.47
C LEU A 51 -13.08 2.75 8.26
N SER A 52 -13.66 1.70 7.67
CA SER A 52 -13.08 1.06 6.49
C SER A 52 -12.96 2.04 5.32
N SER A 53 -14.02 2.81 5.05
CA SER A 53 -14.07 3.76 3.93
C SER A 53 -13.06 4.90 4.13
N TRP A 54 -12.98 5.50 5.32
CA TRP A 54 -12.02 6.58 5.56
C TRP A 54 -10.57 6.09 5.61
N ALA A 55 -10.30 4.96 6.27
CA ALA A 55 -8.95 4.38 6.29
C ALA A 55 -8.49 4.01 4.89
N GLY A 56 -9.38 3.41 4.09
CA GLY A 56 -9.10 3.05 2.70
C GLY A 56 -8.87 4.27 1.82
N LEU A 57 -9.71 5.30 1.95
CA LEU A 57 -9.57 6.54 1.17
C LEU A 57 -8.25 7.27 1.48
N VAL A 58 -7.92 7.46 2.77
CA VAL A 58 -6.65 8.07 3.17
C VAL A 58 -5.48 7.20 2.69
N GLY A 59 -5.57 5.88 2.85
CA GLY A 59 -4.58 4.92 2.37
C GLY A 59 -4.35 5.01 0.86
N ILE A 60 -5.40 5.21 0.06
CA ILE A 60 -5.29 5.44 -1.39
C ILE A 60 -4.50 6.70 -1.69
N PHE A 61 -4.80 7.82 -1.02
CA PHE A 61 -4.08 9.07 -1.26
C PHE A 61 -2.62 9.01 -0.81
N THR A 62 -2.34 8.48 0.39
CA THR A 62 -0.96 8.33 0.87
C THR A 62 -0.17 7.37 0.00
N GLY A 63 -0.81 6.28 -0.44
CA GLY A 63 -0.21 5.28 -1.31
C GLY A 63 0.12 5.81 -2.69
N ALA A 64 -0.81 6.54 -3.30
CA ALA A 64 -0.62 7.14 -4.62
C ALA A 64 0.49 8.20 -4.60
N TYR A 65 0.53 9.04 -3.56
CA TYR A 65 1.61 10.00 -3.39
C TYR A 65 2.95 9.30 -3.14
N GLY A 66 2.97 8.27 -2.28
CA GLY A 66 4.14 7.44 -2.04
C GLY A 66 4.68 6.82 -3.34
N GLN A 67 3.82 6.29 -4.20
CA GLN A 67 4.23 5.73 -5.50
C GLN A 67 4.96 6.75 -6.37
N TRP A 68 4.46 7.99 -6.41
CA TRP A 68 5.09 9.06 -7.20
C TRP A 68 6.51 9.33 -6.71
N ILE A 69 6.69 9.52 -5.41
CA ILE A 69 7.98 9.96 -4.85
C ILE A 69 8.97 8.81 -4.54
N SER A 70 8.56 7.54 -4.77
CA SER A 70 9.39 6.38 -4.44
C SER A 70 10.63 6.27 -5.31
N GLU A 71 11.76 6.04 -4.67
CA GLU A 71 13.07 5.90 -5.33
C GLU A 71 13.43 4.43 -5.55
N THR A 72 13.00 3.54 -4.64
CA THR A 72 13.39 2.13 -4.67
C THR A 72 12.25 1.19 -5.08
N THR A 73 12.61 0.01 -5.58
CA THR A 73 11.64 -1.05 -5.91
C THR A 73 10.93 -1.56 -4.66
N ARG A 74 11.65 -1.65 -3.52
CA ARG A 74 11.09 -2.05 -2.23
C ARG A 74 9.93 -1.15 -1.80
N GLU A 75 10.12 0.16 -1.88
CA GLU A 75 9.09 1.16 -1.55
C GLU A 75 7.86 0.98 -2.42
N ARG A 76 8.07 0.94 -3.75
CA ARG A 76 6.99 0.81 -4.73
C ARG A 76 6.20 -0.47 -4.52
N PHE A 77 6.90 -1.59 -4.28
CA PHE A 77 6.25 -2.87 -4.08
C PHE A 77 5.37 -2.87 -2.82
N GLY A 78 5.90 -2.41 -1.68
CA GLY A 78 5.11 -2.33 -0.43
C GLY A 78 3.92 -1.37 -0.55
N LEU A 79 4.10 -0.23 -1.19
CA LEU A 79 3.03 0.73 -1.45
C LEU A 79 1.94 0.17 -2.38
N ILE A 80 2.28 -0.65 -3.40
CA ILE A 80 1.28 -1.33 -4.25
C ILE A 80 0.43 -2.29 -3.42
N LEU A 81 1.05 -3.06 -2.52
CA LEU A 81 0.32 -3.97 -1.63
C LEU A 81 -0.63 -3.20 -0.70
N GLY A 82 -0.14 -2.11 -0.09
CA GLY A 82 -0.95 -1.24 0.76
C GLY A 82 -2.10 -0.58 -0.02
N LEU A 83 -1.85 -0.11 -1.24
CA LEU A 83 -2.87 0.43 -2.15
C LEU A 83 -3.93 -0.62 -2.51
N GLY A 84 -3.52 -1.86 -2.79
CA GLY A 84 -4.45 -2.95 -3.07
C GLY A 84 -5.38 -3.22 -1.87
N ALA A 85 -4.81 -3.34 -0.68
CA ALA A 85 -5.58 -3.55 0.55
C ALA A 85 -6.52 -2.36 0.85
N ALA A 86 -6.02 -1.13 0.74
CA ALA A 86 -6.80 0.09 0.93
C ALA A 86 -7.95 0.21 -0.09
N GLY A 87 -7.69 -0.13 -1.36
CA GLY A 87 -8.69 -0.13 -2.41
C GLY A 87 -9.82 -1.12 -2.13
N ILE A 88 -9.48 -2.37 -1.81
CA ILE A 88 -10.49 -3.39 -1.50
C ILE A 88 -11.33 -2.99 -0.29
N GLY A 89 -10.67 -2.61 0.82
CA GLY A 89 -11.37 -2.17 2.02
C GLY A 89 -12.26 -0.95 1.78
N PHE A 90 -11.76 0.05 1.05
CA PHE A 90 -12.54 1.22 0.65
C PHE A 90 -13.79 0.84 -0.14
N PHE A 91 -13.66 0.03 -1.20
CA PHE A 91 -14.81 -0.34 -2.04
C PHE A 91 -15.85 -1.16 -1.28
N LEU A 92 -15.40 -2.07 -0.40
CA LEU A 92 -16.31 -2.80 0.48
C LEU A 92 -16.99 -1.87 1.49
N GLY A 93 -16.24 -0.98 2.16
CA GLY A 93 -16.85 0.03 3.05
C GLY A 93 -17.86 0.92 2.32
N MET A 94 -17.56 1.30 1.07
CA MET A 94 -18.49 2.03 0.22
C MET A 94 -19.77 1.24 -0.09
N ALA A 95 -19.68 -0.08 -0.22
CA ALA A 95 -20.83 -0.94 -0.46
C ALA A 95 -21.74 -1.11 0.77
N HIS A 96 -21.21 -1.00 1.99
CA HIS A 96 -21.94 -1.23 3.24
C HIS A 96 -22.49 0.04 3.91
N GLY A 97 -22.28 1.23 3.32
CA GLY A 97 -22.84 2.47 3.84
C GLY A 97 -22.09 3.73 3.42
N GLY A 98 -20.85 3.60 2.95
CA GLY A 98 -20.10 4.75 2.44
C GLY A 98 -19.33 5.52 3.51
N LEU A 99 -18.86 6.70 3.09
CA LEU A 99 -18.06 7.62 3.91
C LEU A 99 -18.86 8.35 5.00
N PHE A 100 -20.18 8.20 4.98
CA PHE A 100 -21.11 8.87 5.88
C PHE A 100 -22.12 7.82 6.37
N GLY A 101 -22.58 7.97 7.61
CA GLY A 101 -23.64 7.14 8.20
C GLY A 101 -24.96 7.88 8.23
#